data_AF-T1GSN6-F1
#
_entry.id   AF-T1GSN6-F1
#
_cell.length_a   1.000
_cell.length_b   1.000
_cell.length_c   1.000
_cell.angle_alpha   90.00
_cell.angle_beta   90.00
_cell.angle_gamma   90.00
#
_symmetry.space_group_name_H-M   'P 1'
#
loop_
_entity.id
_entity.type
_entity.pdbx_description
1 polymer ?
#
loop_
_entity_poly.entity_id
_entity_poly.type
_entity_poly.pdbx_seq_one_letter_code
_entity_poly.pdbx_strand_id
1 'polypeptide(L)'
;MERICAMPRQKIQELVKYALWLLGRSYDSGKCHATMFFGFSFQFKVILDEFDNQDGLRKLYNVVYGESFVFQISIIHATSDFGITDSPTGVVKAVKPNLEQVSEQVRTLQENLSAKVHWGPVDQLMKHSGISLLLKIIAFSYEWNNTGRAETVRSALDVISICCVVPKVYLTLCEKQKLPDQTTYGINSILGAAIGEIVTDAEVQKSALAVLIHCVCAPILRPIGRHNLATQPYGVSSTKKKILHKLSEEILEKIWEACCSNNGIIVLLQLMQTKTPITDADCIRGMACRALAGLARSERVRQIIGKLPLFTSGQLQILIRDPILQEKRAEHVLFQKYALELLERIMGKSKSINQLDSSLANIHKANVVAQTKIQYNEQQLYQLITIS
;
A
#
# COMPACT_ATOMS: atom_id res chain seq x y z
N MET A 1 13.27 15.13 -20.60
CA MET A 1 13.66 13.70 -20.55
C MET A 1 13.31 12.93 -21.82
N GLU A 2 12.10 13.03 -22.40
CA GLU A 2 11.75 12.32 -23.64
C GLU A 2 12.74 12.58 -24.78
N ARG A 3 13.09 13.84 -25.03
CA ARG A 3 14.12 14.22 -26.03
C ARG A 3 15.51 13.65 -25.74
N ILE A 4 15.86 13.45 -24.47
CA ILE A 4 17.13 12.85 -24.04
C ILE A 4 17.09 11.34 -24.32
N CYS A 5 15.95 10.69 -24.07
CA CYS A 5 15.75 9.26 -24.31
C CYS A 5 15.70 8.91 -25.81
N ALA A 6 15.44 9.89 -26.68
CA ALA A 6 15.51 9.76 -28.13
C ALA A 6 16.93 9.99 -28.71
N MET A 7 17.93 10.30 -27.87
CA MET A 7 19.31 10.49 -28.33
C MET A 7 19.98 9.15 -28.69
N PRO A 8 21.10 9.17 -29.47
CA PRO A 8 21.86 7.97 -29.76
C PRO A 8 22.26 7.22 -28.49
N ARG A 9 22.14 5.89 -28.51
CA ARG A 9 22.39 5.02 -27.34
C ARG A 9 23.73 5.28 -26.64
N GLN A 10 24.78 5.58 -27.41
CA GLN A 10 26.10 5.91 -26.86
C GLN A 10 26.08 7.16 -25.95
N LYS A 11 25.25 8.16 -26.26
CA LYS A 11 25.09 9.36 -25.42
C LYS A 11 24.32 9.04 -24.14
N ILE A 12 23.33 8.16 -24.23
CA ILE A 12 22.57 7.68 -23.06
C ILE A 12 23.48 6.87 -22.14
N GLN A 13 24.30 5.98 -22.70
CA GLN A 13 25.29 5.20 -21.97
C GLN A 13 26.27 6.11 -21.20
N GLU A 14 26.86 7.10 -21.86
CA GLU A 14 27.78 8.04 -21.20
C GLU A 14 27.08 8.90 -20.13
N LEU A 15 25.83 9.31 -20.38
CA LEU A 15 25.03 10.05 -19.39
C LEU A 15 24.77 9.22 -18.13
N VAL A 16 24.32 7.98 -18.30
CA VAL A 16 24.07 7.05 -17.18
C VAL A 16 25.35 6.71 -16.45
N LYS A 17 26.45 6.49 -17.18
CA LYS A 17 27.79 6.25 -16.62
C LYS A 17 28.26 7.41 -15.77
N TYR A 18 28.06 8.64 -16.25
CA TYR A 18 28.42 9.85 -15.52
C TYR A 18 27.55 10.05 -14.27
N ALA A 19 26.24 9.82 -14.37
CA ALA A 19 25.35 9.89 -13.23
C ALA A 19 25.67 8.82 -12.16
N LEU A 20 25.98 7.58 -12.57
CA LEU A 20 26.47 6.53 -11.66
C LEU A 20 27.84 6.85 -11.05
N TRP A 21 28.71 7.51 -11.81
CA TRP A 21 29.99 7.99 -11.32
C TRP A 21 29.80 9.05 -10.24
N LEU A 22 28.90 10.02 -10.44
CA LEU A 22 28.54 11.03 -9.43
C LEU A 22 27.96 10.40 -8.17
N LEU A 23 27.13 9.37 -8.33
CA LEU A 23 26.56 8.58 -7.24
C LEU A 23 27.66 7.99 -6.36
N GLY A 24 28.72 7.44 -6.95
CA GLY A 24 29.83 6.82 -6.22
C GLY A 24 30.86 7.77 -5.59
N ARG A 25 30.65 9.10 -5.60
CA ARG A 25 31.61 10.10 -5.07
C ARG A 25 31.23 10.58 -3.68
N SER A 26 32.20 11.14 -2.96
CA SER A 26 32.07 11.63 -1.58
C SER A 26 31.26 12.93 -1.44
N TYR A 27 30.91 13.60 -2.53
CA TYR A 27 30.22 14.88 -2.50
C TYR A 27 28.70 14.67 -2.38
N ASP A 28 28.12 15.09 -1.25
CA ASP A 28 26.69 14.93 -0.97
C ASP A 28 25.80 15.60 -2.03
N SER A 29 26.22 16.75 -2.57
CA SER A 29 25.51 17.41 -3.67
C SER A 29 25.54 16.56 -4.95
N GLY A 30 26.67 15.95 -5.30
CA GLY A 30 26.79 15.07 -6.48
C GLY A 30 25.90 13.83 -6.37
N LYS A 31 25.92 13.18 -5.20
CA LYS A 31 25.02 12.06 -4.87
C LYS A 31 23.56 12.48 -5.01
N CYS A 32 23.19 13.60 -4.39
CA CYS A 32 21.83 14.14 -4.40
C CYS A 32 21.31 14.40 -5.81
N HIS A 33 22.08 15.09 -6.66
CA HIS A 33 21.66 15.39 -8.04
C HIS A 33 21.62 14.14 -8.93
N ALA A 34 22.56 13.20 -8.75
CA ALA A 34 22.53 11.92 -9.47
C ALA A 34 21.30 11.09 -9.07
N THR A 35 20.98 11.04 -7.78
CA THR A 35 19.79 10.41 -7.22
C THR A 35 18.50 11.03 -7.77
N MET A 36 18.38 12.36 -7.77
CA MET A 36 17.21 13.06 -8.35
C MET A 36 17.08 12.77 -9.84
N PHE A 37 18.19 12.81 -10.58
CA PHE A 37 18.21 12.46 -12.00
C PHE A 37 17.67 11.04 -12.23
N PHE A 38 18.15 10.04 -11.49
CA PHE A 38 17.65 8.67 -11.60
C PHE A 38 16.18 8.53 -11.21
N GLY A 39 15.75 9.18 -10.12
CA GLY A 39 14.36 9.21 -9.70
C GLY A 39 13.39 9.74 -10.77
N PHE A 40 13.77 10.80 -11.50
CA PHE A 40 12.97 11.33 -12.60
C PHE A 40 13.09 10.55 -13.92
N SER A 41 14.14 9.74 -14.08
CA SER A 41 14.49 9.13 -15.36
C SER A 41 14.16 7.64 -15.46
N PHE A 42 13.97 6.92 -14.36
CA PHE A 42 13.60 5.49 -14.39
C PHE A 42 12.24 5.21 -15.02
N GLN A 43 11.35 6.20 -15.12
CA GLN A 43 10.11 6.09 -15.91
C GLN A 43 10.35 5.87 -17.42
N PHE A 44 11.59 6.03 -17.90
CA PHE A 44 12.01 5.79 -19.28
C PHE A 44 12.83 4.52 -19.37
N LYS A 45 12.27 3.49 -20.03
CA LYS A 45 12.87 2.15 -20.12
C LYS A 45 14.33 2.16 -20.60
N VAL A 46 14.68 3.02 -21.56
CA VAL A 46 16.04 3.13 -22.10
C VAL A 46 17.08 3.55 -21.05
N ILE A 47 16.68 4.37 -20.05
CA ILE A 47 17.55 4.78 -18.96
C ILE A 47 17.68 3.67 -17.93
N LEU A 48 16.57 3.02 -17.59
CA LEU A 48 16.56 1.91 -16.63
C LEU A 48 17.41 0.73 -17.14
N ASP A 49 17.22 0.32 -18.39
CA ASP A 49 17.98 -0.77 -19.01
C ASP A 49 19.49 -0.45 -19.00
N GLU A 50 19.87 0.81 -19.24
CA GLU A 50 21.27 1.23 -19.23
C GLU A 50 21.85 1.35 -17.81
N PHE A 51 21.03 1.76 -16.83
CA PHE A 51 21.40 1.78 -15.42
C PHE A 51 21.71 0.37 -14.91
N ASP A 52 20.86 -0.61 -15.27
CA ASP A 52 21.05 -2.02 -14.91
C ASP A 52 22.30 -2.61 -15.59
N ASN A 53 22.50 -2.33 -16.89
CA ASN A 53 23.69 -2.77 -17.63
C ASN A 53 25.01 -2.26 -17.03
N GLN A 54 24.97 -1.15 -16.29
CA GLN A 54 26.15 -0.54 -15.67
C GLN A 54 26.27 -0.81 -14.17
N ASP A 55 25.61 -1.86 -13.68
CA ASP A 55 25.65 -2.30 -12.29
C ASP A 55 25.18 -1.18 -11.33
N GLY A 56 24.19 -0.43 -11.80
CA GLY A 56 23.67 0.76 -11.13
C GLY A 56 23.05 0.43 -9.78
N LEU A 57 22.34 -0.71 -9.67
CA LEU A 57 21.68 -1.12 -8.44
C LEU A 57 22.67 -1.33 -7.29
N ARG A 58 23.82 -1.99 -7.54
CA ARG A 58 24.87 -2.17 -6.52
C ARG A 58 25.53 -0.84 -6.14
N LYS A 59 25.81 0.02 -7.13
CA LYS A 59 26.42 1.35 -6.88
C LYS A 59 25.48 2.24 -6.08
N LEU A 60 24.20 2.22 -6.41
CA LEU A 60 23.14 2.89 -5.69
C LEU A 60 23.03 2.34 -4.26
N TYR A 61 23.05 1.02 -4.09
CA TYR A 61 23.04 0.39 -2.77
C TYR A 61 24.20 0.84 -1.88
N ASN A 62 25.43 0.93 -2.41
CA ASN A 62 26.59 1.40 -1.66
C ASN A 62 26.45 2.84 -1.15
N VAL A 63 25.67 3.65 -1.86
CA VAL A 63 25.35 5.03 -1.45
C VAL A 63 24.23 5.06 -0.43
N VAL A 64 23.27 4.14 -0.52
CA VAL A 64 22.22 3.93 0.50
C VAL A 64 22.81 3.49 1.85
N TYR A 65 23.94 2.77 1.83
CA TYR A 65 24.62 2.31 3.05
C TYR A 65 25.70 3.28 3.59
N GLY A 66 26.11 4.27 2.77
CA GLY A 66 27.27 5.13 3.03
C GLY A 66 26.92 6.62 3.05
N GLU A 67 26.47 7.09 4.22
CA GLU A 67 26.29 8.49 4.61
C GLU A 67 25.20 9.27 3.83
N SER A 68 24.27 9.88 4.59
CA SER A 68 23.16 10.75 4.18
C SER A 68 21.89 10.07 3.64
N PHE A 69 21.05 9.65 4.60
CA PHE A 69 19.89 8.77 4.45
C PHE A 69 18.55 9.48 4.10
N VAL A 70 18.51 10.81 4.14
CA VAL A 70 17.27 11.62 4.10
C VAL A 70 16.74 11.86 2.67
N PHE A 71 17.57 11.64 1.64
CA PHE A 71 17.22 11.92 0.22
C PHE A 71 16.81 10.68 -0.61
N GLN A 72 16.78 9.50 0.02
CA GLN A 72 16.93 8.21 -0.68
C GLN A 72 15.62 7.45 -0.94
N ILE A 73 14.48 7.90 -0.40
CA ILE A 73 13.23 7.16 -0.50
C ILE A 73 12.43 7.45 -1.78
N SER A 74 12.70 8.58 -2.45
CA SER A 74 12.18 8.84 -3.80
C SER A 74 12.62 7.79 -4.84
N ILE A 75 13.70 7.05 -4.57
CA ILE A 75 14.28 6.07 -5.50
C ILE A 75 13.57 4.71 -5.44
N ILE A 76 13.07 4.31 -4.28
CA ILE A 76 12.45 2.98 -4.17
C ILE A 76 11.08 2.97 -4.87
N HIS A 77 10.36 4.10 -4.88
CA HIS A 77 9.17 4.31 -5.72
C HIS A 77 9.48 4.20 -7.23
N ALA A 78 10.71 4.46 -7.64
CA ALA A 78 11.11 4.45 -9.05
C ALA A 78 11.64 3.08 -9.51
N THR A 79 11.73 2.06 -8.65
CA THR A 79 12.31 0.75 -9.00
C THR A 79 11.36 -0.44 -8.81
N SER A 80 10.22 -0.26 -8.13
CA SER A 80 9.20 -1.30 -7.94
C SER A 80 8.11 -1.37 -9.03
N ASP A 81 8.10 -0.43 -9.98
CA ASP A 81 6.88 -0.01 -10.65
C ASP A 81 6.98 -0.01 -12.20
N PHE A 82 7.01 -1.15 -12.91
CA PHE A 82 7.03 -1.09 -14.39
C PHE A 82 6.22 -2.16 -15.13
N GLY A 83 5.18 -1.68 -15.85
CA GLY A 83 4.54 -2.30 -17.02
C GLY A 83 4.59 -1.33 -18.21
N ILE A 84 4.66 -1.84 -19.44
CA ILE A 84 5.00 -1.11 -20.69
C ILE A 84 3.74 -0.56 -21.38
N THR A 85 3.74 0.70 -21.83
CA THR A 85 2.78 1.24 -22.83
C THR A 85 3.44 2.22 -23.81
N ASP A 86 3.10 2.13 -25.10
CA ASP A 86 3.69 2.91 -26.19
C ASP A 86 3.27 4.38 -26.20
N SER A 87 4.23 5.28 -26.48
CA SER A 87 3.97 6.70 -26.76
C SER A 87 4.18 7.03 -28.25
N PRO A 88 3.51 8.07 -28.79
CA PRO A 88 3.60 8.42 -30.21
C PRO A 88 4.96 8.99 -30.65
N THR A 89 5.94 9.10 -29.75
CA THR A 89 7.31 9.55 -30.05
C THR A 89 8.34 8.42 -30.07
N GLY A 90 7.91 7.16 -29.96
CA GLY A 90 8.79 5.99 -29.81
C GLY A 90 9.47 5.90 -28.43
N VAL A 91 9.18 6.85 -27.52
CA VAL A 91 9.68 6.85 -26.13
C VAL A 91 8.59 6.29 -25.23
N VAL A 92 8.64 5.01 -24.89
CA VAL A 92 7.71 4.37 -23.95
C VAL A 92 7.83 5.05 -22.59
N LYS A 93 6.76 5.73 -22.14
CA LYS A 93 6.60 6.23 -20.77
C LYS A 93 5.81 5.19 -19.97
N ALA A 94 6.29 4.80 -18.81
CA ALA A 94 5.56 3.91 -17.92
C ALA A 94 4.33 4.60 -17.31
N VAL A 95 3.17 3.94 -17.30
CA VAL A 95 1.97 4.41 -16.58
C VAL A 95 2.16 4.14 -15.10
N LYS A 96 2.06 5.18 -14.27
CA LYS A 96 2.16 5.08 -12.80
C LYS A 96 0.89 4.42 -12.24
N PRO A 97 0.96 3.22 -11.62
CA PRO A 97 -0.20 2.64 -10.98
C PRO A 97 -0.59 3.47 -9.74
N ASN A 98 -1.89 3.65 -9.51
CA ASN A 98 -2.39 4.29 -8.30
C ASN A 98 -2.38 3.30 -7.11
N LEU A 99 -2.56 3.80 -5.88
CA LEU A 99 -2.50 2.99 -4.66
C LEU A 99 -3.46 1.80 -4.68
N GLU A 100 -4.65 1.97 -5.26
CA GLU A 100 -5.65 0.92 -5.38
C GLU A 100 -5.17 -0.21 -6.31
N GLN A 101 -4.62 0.13 -7.47
CA GLN A 101 -4.05 -0.83 -8.42
C GLN A 101 -2.89 -1.61 -7.81
N VAL A 102 -1.98 -0.93 -7.09
CA VAL A 102 -0.88 -1.60 -6.37
C VAL A 102 -1.44 -2.54 -5.30
N SER A 103 -2.42 -2.10 -4.53
CA SER A 103 -3.02 -2.92 -3.47
C SER A 103 -3.70 -4.18 -4.01
N GLU A 104 -4.35 -4.06 -5.16
CA GLU A 104 -4.98 -5.17 -5.86
C GLU A 104 -3.94 -6.17 -6.43
N GLN A 105 -2.83 -5.67 -6.97
CA GLN A 105 -1.72 -6.52 -7.40
C GLN A 105 -1.07 -7.25 -6.22
N VAL A 106 -0.81 -6.56 -5.10
CA VAL A 106 -0.28 -7.17 -3.88
C VAL A 106 -1.21 -8.27 -3.39
N ARG A 107 -2.52 -8.01 -3.33
CA ARG A 107 -3.53 -9.02 -2.95
C ARG A 107 -3.50 -10.23 -3.89
N THR A 108 -3.51 -9.99 -5.20
CA THR A 108 -3.47 -11.05 -6.22
C THR A 108 -2.22 -11.90 -6.05
N LEU A 109 -1.06 -11.28 -5.85
CA LEU A 109 0.20 -11.99 -5.58
C LEU A 109 0.09 -12.82 -4.29
N GLN A 110 -0.40 -12.25 -3.19
CA GLN A 110 -0.56 -12.97 -1.92
C GLN A 110 -1.48 -14.20 -2.04
N GLU A 111 -2.55 -14.12 -2.82
CA GLU A 111 -3.50 -15.21 -3.07
C GLU A 111 -2.92 -16.33 -3.92
N ASN A 112 -1.96 -16.01 -4.80
CA ASN A 112 -1.32 -16.96 -5.69
C ASN A 112 0.01 -17.51 -5.15
N LEU A 113 0.57 -16.86 -4.12
CA LEU A 113 1.88 -17.19 -3.54
C LEU A 113 1.77 -18.01 -2.27
N SER A 114 2.64 -19.02 -2.17
CA SER A 114 2.73 -19.86 -0.97
C SER A 114 3.26 -19.09 0.24
N ALA A 115 2.98 -19.58 1.45
CA ALA A 115 3.48 -18.94 2.68
C ALA A 115 5.01 -18.92 2.81
N LYS A 116 5.71 -19.78 2.04
CA LYS A 116 7.17 -19.86 1.95
C LYS A 116 7.72 -19.21 0.67
N VAL A 117 6.96 -18.30 0.05
CA VAL A 117 7.43 -17.58 -1.13
C VAL A 117 8.77 -16.92 -0.85
N HIS A 118 9.63 -17.01 -1.86
CA HIS A 118 10.88 -16.28 -1.95
C HIS A 118 10.74 -15.27 -3.08
N TRP A 119 11.10 -14.03 -2.79
CA TRP A 119 11.18 -12.98 -3.79
C TRP A 119 12.51 -12.29 -3.63
N GLY A 120 13.43 -12.54 -4.57
CA GLY A 120 14.84 -12.13 -4.47
C GLY A 120 15.07 -10.70 -3.95
N PRO A 121 14.39 -9.67 -4.49
CA PRO A 121 14.49 -8.31 -3.98
C PRO A 121 14.10 -8.18 -2.50
N VAL A 122 12.98 -8.75 -2.08
CA VAL A 122 12.52 -8.70 -0.67
C VAL A 122 13.41 -9.52 0.23
N ASP A 123 13.87 -10.70 -0.21
CA ASP A 123 14.79 -11.54 0.54
C ASP A 123 16.12 -10.83 0.81
N GLN A 124 16.68 -10.11 -0.18
CA GLN A 124 17.88 -9.30 0.01
C GLN A 124 17.62 -8.12 0.95
N LEU A 125 16.48 -7.43 0.79
CA LEU A 125 16.12 -6.33 1.67
C LEU A 125 16.02 -6.80 3.13
N MET A 126 15.40 -7.95 3.39
CA MET A 126 15.33 -8.53 4.73
C MET A 126 16.71 -8.98 5.25
N LYS A 127 17.54 -9.61 4.41
CA LYS A 127 18.90 -10.05 4.78
C LYS A 127 19.75 -8.92 5.34
N HIS A 128 19.54 -7.70 4.85
CA HIS A 128 20.27 -6.51 5.27
C HIS A 128 19.48 -5.62 6.25
N SER A 129 18.45 -6.17 6.90
CA SER A 129 17.58 -5.44 7.83
C SER A 129 16.93 -4.19 7.22
N GLY A 130 16.76 -4.14 5.91
CA GLY A 130 16.20 -3.00 5.19
C GLY A 130 14.76 -2.67 5.60
N ILE A 131 13.93 -3.68 5.88
CA ILE A 131 12.58 -3.48 6.42
C ILE A 131 12.63 -2.79 7.80
N SER A 132 13.49 -3.27 8.70
CA SER A 132 13.71 -2.65 10.02
C SER A 132 14.20 -1.21 9.88
N LEU A 133 15.09 -0.96 8.92
CA LEU A 133 15.62 0.36 8.65
C LEU A 133 14.52 1.32 8.14
N LEU A 134 13.67 0.89 7.21
CA LEU A 134 12.52 1.68 6.74
C LEU A 134 11.55 2.01 7.88
N LEU A 135 11.28 1.05 8.78
CA LEU A 135 10.45 1.29 9.97
C LEU A 135 11.07 2.33 10.91
N LYS A 136 12.39 2.28 11.10
CA LYS A 136 13.11 3.30 11.88
C LYS A 136 13.02 4.67 11.24
N ILE A 137 13.13 4.79 9.91
CA ILE A 137 12.96 6.07 9.20
C ILE A 137 11.58 6.65 9.48
N ILE A 138 10.53 5.84 9.33
CA ILE A 138 9.16 6.27 9.61
C ILE A 138 9.08 6.78 11.05
N ALA A 139 9.61 6.04 12.02
CA ALA A 139 9.59 6.45 13.42
C ALA A 139 10.37 7.76 13.69
N PHE A 140 11.55 7.94 13.09
CA PHE A 140 12.38 9.15 13.27
C PHE A 140 11.83 10.38 12.57
N SER A 141 11.10 10.18 11.48
CA SER A 141 10.67 11.28 10.62
C SER A 141 9.76 12.27 11.33
N TYR A 142 9.14 11.89 12.46
CA TYR A 142 8.35 12.78 13.30
C TYR A 142 9.10 14.08 13.66
N GLU A 143 10.40 14.00 13.90
CA GLU A 143 11.25 15.14 14.29
C GLU A 143 11.75 15.96 13.10
N TRP A 144 11.52 15.51 11.88
CA TRP A 144 12.05 16.17 10.69
C TRP A 144 11.21 17.38 10.31
N ASN A 145 11.88 18.48 9.96
CA ASN A 145 11.23 19.73 9.53
C ASN A 145 11.49 20.06 8.05
N ASN A 146 11.92 19.08 7.25
CA ASN A 146 12.22 19.27 5.83
C ASN A 146 10.98 19.04 4.94
N THR A 147 11.01 19.65 3.75
CA THR A 147 9.92 19.58 2.76
C THR A 147 9.71 18.20 2.16
N GLY A 148 10.71 17.33 2.19
CA GLY A 148 10.65 15.96 1.66
C GLY A 148 10.17 14.89 2.66
N ARG A 149 9.76 15.31 3.87
CA ARG A 149 9.40 14.39 4.96
C ARG A 149 8.23 13.49 4.55
N ALA A 150 7.16 14.08 4.01
CA ALA A 150 5.94 13.35 3.66
C ALA A 150 6.23 12.30 2.57
N GLU A 151 6.94 12.70 1.51
CA GLU A 151 7.32 11.81 0.41
C GLU A 151 8.24 10.69 0.87
N THR A 152 9.14 10.99 1.81
CA THR A 152 10.05 10.01 2.40
C THR A 152 9.28 8.98 3.21
N VAL A 153 8.39 9.41 4.10
CA VAL A 153 7.58 8.48 4.89
C VAL A 153 6.66 7.66 4.00
N ARG A 154 5.98 8.32 3.05
CA ARG A 154 5.08 7.68 2.09
C ARG A 154 5.79 6.59 1.30
N SER A 155 6.92 6.89 0.68
CA SER A 155 7.57 5.86 -0.13
C SER A 155 8.23 4.77 0.72
N ALA A 156 8.58 5.02 1.98
CA ALA A 156 9.01 3.97 2.90
C ALA A 156 7.86 2.96 3.15
N LEU A 157 6.66 3.49 3.38
CA LEU A 157 5.45 2.72 3.58
C LEU A 157 5.05 1.96 2.31
N ASP A 158 5.11 2.59 1.13
CA ASP A 158 4.79 1.94 -0.16
C ASP A 158 5.70 0.73 -0.42
N VAL A 159 6.99 0.85 -0.10
CA VAL A 159 7.95 -0.26 -0.23
C VAL A 159 7.61 -1.39 0.72
N ILE A 160 7.34 -1.07 1.99
CA ILE A 160 6.92 -2.07 2.98
C ILE A 160 5.62 -2.74 2.52
N SER A 161 4.70 -1.97 1.94
CA SER A 161 3.41 -2.41 1.42
C SER A 161 3.57 -3.46 0.31
N ILE A 162 4.49 -3.23 -0.63
CA ILE A 162 4.83 -4.21 -1.67
C ILE A 162 5.55 -5.42 -1.06
N CYS A 163 6.46 -5.20 -0.11
CA CYS A 163 7.18 -6.27 0.59
C CYS A 163 6.23 -7.20 1.35
N CYS A 164 5.05 -6.72 1.76
CA CYS A 164 4.00 -7.54 2.38
C CYS A 164 3.47 -8.67 1.48
N VAL A 165 3.88 -8.78 0.21
CA VAL A 165 3.66 -10.01 -0.58
C VAL A 165 4.31 -11.23 0.10
N VAL A 166 5.45 -11.03 0.78
CA VAL A 166 6.22 -12.09 1.47
C VAL A 166 5.83 -12.14 2.96
N PRO A 167 5.24 -13.25 3.46
CA PRO A 167 4.73 -13.32 4.84
C PRO A 167 5.76 -13.10 5.96
N LYS A 168 7.04 -13.39 5.70
CA LYS A 168 8.12 -13.17 6.66
C LYS A 168 8.24 -11.68 7.06
N VAL A 169 7.88 -10.76 6.16
CA VAL A 169 7.90 -9.32 6.42
C VAL A 169 6.97 -8.96 7.57
N TYR A 170 5.83 -9.65 7.72
CA TYR A 170 4.86 -9.37 8.79
C TYR A 170 5.50 -9.55 10.17
N LEU A 171 6.38 -10.55 10.32
CA LEU A 171 7.07 -10.81 11.57
C LEU A 171 8.01 -9.66 11.94
N THR A 172 8.71 -9.09 10.96
CA THR A 172 9.55 -7.91 11.17
C THR A 172 8.73 -6.68 11.60
N LEU A 173 7.49 -6.54 11.12
CA LEU A 173 6.59 -5.47 11.60
C LEU A 173 6.23 -5.65 13.09
N CYS A 174 6.17 -6.88 13.56
CA CYS A 174 5.90 -7.22 14.96
C CYS A 174 7.11 -7.10 15.88
N GLU A 175 8.30 -6.78 15.35
CA GLU A 175 9.54 -6.69 16.14
C GLU A 175 9.78 -5.27 16.67
N LYS A 176 10.46 -5.20 17.82
CA LYS A 176 10.91 -3.94 18.43
C LYS A 176 12.05 -3.33 17.62
N GLN A 177 11.90 -2.06 17.28
CA GLN A 177 12.89 -1.23 16.64
C GLN A 177 13.61 -0.40 17.71
N LYS A 178 14.94 -0.55 17.79
CA LYS A 178 15.79 0.29 18.65
C LYS A 178 16.02 1.64 17.96
N LEU A 179 15.60 2.71 18.62
CA LEU A 179 15.90 4.10 18.28
C LEU A 179 16.84 4.67 19.40
N PRO A 180 17.63 5.75 19.17
CA PRO A 180 18.49 6.38 20.17
C PRO A 180 17.82 6.58 21.54
N ASP A 181 16.62 7.15 21.56
CA ASP A 181 15.99 7.58 22.82
C ASP A 181 14.81 6.71 23.26
N GLN A 182 14.31 5.84 22.37
CA GLN A 182 13.15 4.99 22.66
C GLN A 182 13.17 3.67 21.89
N THR A 183 12.34 2.73 22.33
CA THR A 183 12.10 1.49 21.60
C THR A 183 10.62 1.41 21.25
N THR A 184 10.31 1.23 19.96
CA THR A 184 8.94 1.13 19.47
C THR A 184 8.77 -0.11 18.60
N TYR A 185 7.58 -0.69 18.54
CA TYR A 185 7.30 -1.77 17.60
C TYR A 185 7.14 -1.22 16.18
N GLY A 186 7.57 -1.97 15.17
CA GLY A 186 7.38 -1.55 13.77
C GLY A 186 5.93 -1.21 13.44
N ILE A 187 4.99 -2.03 13.92
CA ILE A 187 3.56 -1.82 13.76
C ILE A 187 3.05 -0.53 14.42
N ASN A 188 3.68 -0.11 15.53
CA ASN A 188 3.34 1.12 16.22
C ASN A 188 3.71 2.34 15.35
N SER A 189 4.88 2.32 14.72
CA SER A 189 5.29 3.37 13.76
C SER A 189 4.34 3.46 12.56
N ILE A 190 3.85 2.32 12.06
CA ILE A 190 2.85 2.29 10.98
C ILE A 190 1.52 2.87 11.46
N LEU A 191 1.07 2.51 12.67
CA LEU A 191 -0.17 3.07 13.25
C LEU A 191 -0.06 4.58 13.49
N GLY A 192 1.07 5.07 13.97
CA GLY A 192 1.36 6.51 14.12
C GLY A 192 1.31 7.24 12.77
N ALA A 193 1.85 6.63 11.71
CA ALA A 193 1.74 7.20 10.36
C ALA A 193 0.29 7.18 9.85
N ALA A 194 -0.47 6.11 10.12
CA ALA A 194 -1.87 5.98 9.72
C ALA A 194 -2.78 7.01 10.39
N ILE A 195 -2.56 7.32 11.67
CA ILE A 195 -3.34 8.33 12.39
C ILE A 195 -2.88 9.76 12.08
N GLY A 196 -1.74 9.92 11.40
CA GLY A 196 -1.16 11.22 11.05
C GLY A 196 -0.33 11.87 12.16
N GLU A 197 0.09 11.09 13.17
CA GLU A 197 1.02 11.54 14.22
C GLU A 197 2.42 11.78 13.66
N ILE A 198 2.88 10.91 12.74
CA ILE A 198 4.22 11.02 12.14
C ILE A 198 4.28 12.16 11.11
N VAL A 199 3.34 12.17 10.17
CA VAL A 199 3.14 13.25 9.19
C VAL A 199 1.64 13.40 8.97
N THR A 200 1.12 14.61 9.14
CA THR A 200 -0.29 14.94 8.85
C THR A 200 -0.50 15.14 7.35
N ASP A 201 -0.43 14.04 6.59
CA ASP A 201 -0.61 14.00 5.14
C ASP A 201 -1.47 12.80 4.74
N ALA A 202 -2.47 13.01 3.88
CA ALA A 202 -3.43 11.97 3.51
C ALA A 202 -2.79 10.82 2.73
N GLU A 203 -1.81 11.10 1.88
CA GLU A 203 -1.13 10.06 1.11
C GLU A 203 -0.26 9.18 2.02
N VAL A 204 0.38 9.78 3.03
CA VAL A 204 1.08 9.03 4.08
C VAL A 204 0.11 8.14 4.86
N GLN A 205 -1.03 8.68 5.30
CA GLN A 205 -2.04 7.92 6.03
C GLN A 205 -2.58 6.75 5.22
N LYS A 206 -2.91 6.98 3.94
CA LYS A 206 -3.37 5.93 3.01
C LYS A 206 -2.30 4.86 2.78
N SER A 207 -1.04 5.25 2.62
CA SER A 207 0.08 4.31 2.44
C SER A 207 0.30 3.44 3.69
N ALA A 208 0.19 4.04 4.88
CA ALA A 208 0.27 3.31 6.15
C ALA A 208 -0.91 2.33 6.33
N LEU A 209 -2.13 2.77 6.01
CA LEU A 209 -3.30 1.90 6.02
C LEU A 209 -3.17 0.76 5.00
N ALA A 210 -2.56 1.00 3.82
CA ALA A 210 -2.29 -0.06 2.85
C ALA A 210 -1.36 -1.13 3.43
N VAL A 211 -0.27 -0.75 4.12
CA VAL A 211 0.60 -1.70 4.83
C VAL A 211 -0.18 -2.54 5.83
N LEU A 212 -1.02 -1.89 6.67
CA LEU A 212 -1.85 -2.57 7.65
C LEU A 212 -2.81 -3.57 6.99
N ILE A 213 -3.52 -3.13 5.95
CA ILE A 213 -4.45 -3.97 5.19
C ILE A 213 -3.73 -5.18 4.57
N HIS A 214 -2.57 -4.97 3.94
CA HIS A 214 -1.82 -6.03 3.28
C HIS A 214 -1.29 -7.09 4.25
N CYS A 215 -1.10 -6.78 5.54
CA CYS A 215 -0.68 -7.78 6.52
C CYS A 215 -1.87 -8.39 7.30
N VAL A 216 -2.87 -7.60 7.72
CA VAL A 216 -4.00 -8.11 8.53
C VAL A 216 -5.06 -8.82 7.69
N CYS A 217 -5.23 -8.45 6.42
CA CYS A 217 -6.16 -9.08 5.48
C CYS A 217 -5.51 -10.15 4.59
N ALA A 218 -4.21 -10.43 4.75
CA ALA A 218 -3.51 -11.43 3.95
C ALA A 218 -4.17 -12.83 4.02
N PRO A 219 -4.17 -13.62 2.94
CA PRO A 219 -4.87 -14.90 2.89
C PRO A 219 -4.31 -15.90 3.91
N ILE A 220 -5.20 -16.55 4.70
CA ILE A 220 -4.86 -17.70 5.56
C ILE A 220 -4.60 -18.92 4.67
N LEU A 221 -5.49 -19.13 3.70
CA LEU A 221 -5.41 -20.23 2.76
C LEU A 221 -4.56 -19.79 1.57
N ARG A 222 -3.28 -20.21 1.56
CA ARG A 222 -2.35 -19.95 0.47
C ARG A 222 -2.10 -21.21 -0.37
N PRO A 223 -1.85 -21.08 -1.68
CA PRO A 223 -1.47 -22.20 -2.53
C PRO A 223 -0.18 -22.87 -2.05
N ILE A 224 -0.08 -24.18 -2.28
CA ILE A 224 1.12 -24.97 -1.95
C ILE A 224 1.89 -25.08 -3.26
N GLY A 225 2.99 -24.33 -3.35
CA GLY A 225 3.46 -23.78 -4.63
C GLY A 225 3.68 -24.77 -5.78
N ARG A 226 3.43 -24.27 -7.01
CA ARG A 226 4.43 -24.10 -8.07
C ARG A 226 3.98 -23.02 -9.06
N HIS A 227 4.92 -22.18 -9.46
CA HIS A 227 4.77 -21.07 -10.44
C HIS A 227 4.97 -21.50 -11.91
N ASN A 228 5.10 -22.80 -12.19
CA ASN A 228 5.22 -23.29 -13.56
C ASN A 228 3.86 -23.83 -14.02
N LEU A 229 3.18 -23.05 -14.87
CA LEU A 229 1.84 -23.32 -15.43
C LEU A 229 1.75 -24.57 -16.33
N ALA A 230 2.81 -25.36 -16.50
CA ALA A 230 2.90 -26.40 -17.53
C ALA A 230 3.02 -27.86 -17.05
N THR A 231 3.14 -28.14 -15.74
CA THR A 231 3.23 -29.54 -15.28
C THR A 231 2.50 -29.74 -13.96
N GLN A 232 1.32 -30.36 -14.01
CA GLN A 232 0.63 -30.92 -12.84
C GLN A 232 1.21 -32.31 -12.54
N PRO A 233 1.81 -32.57 -11.36
CA PRO A 233 1.92 -33.91 -10.86
C PRO A 233 0.80 -34.16 -9.84
N TYR A 234 0.09 -35.26 -10.05
CA TYR A 234 -0.68 -35.95 -9.02
C TYR A 234 0.16 -36.05 -7.71
N GLY A 235 -0.41 -35.64 -6.57
CA GLY A 235 0.04 -36.12 -5.25
C GLY A 235 0.77 -35.15 -4.29
N VAL A 236 0.22 -33.97 -3.98
CA VAL A 236 0.64 -33.24 -2.76
C VAL A 236 -0.06 -33.84 -1.53
N SER A 237 0.71 -34.43 -0.60
CA SER A 237 0.19 -35.00 0.64
C SER A 237 -0.62 -33.98 1.47
N SER A 238 -1.80 -34.41 1.94
CA SER A 238 -2.71 -33.65 2.82
C SER A 238 -1.99 -33.05 4.04
N THR A 239 -1.00 -33.76 4.58
CA THR A 239 -0.21 -33.33 5.74
C THR A 239 0.62 -32.07 5.45
N LYS A 240 1.24 -31.97 4.27
CA LYS A 240 2.02 -30.78 3.88
C LYS A 240 1.11 -29.55 3.71
N LYS A 241 -0.14 -29.74 3.28
CA LYS A 241 -1.14 -28.67 3.19
C LYS A 241 -1.46 -28.09 4.56
N LYS A 242 -1.79 -28.96 5.52
CA LYS A 242 -2.12 -28.57 6.89
C LYS A 242 -0.99 -27.78 7.57
N ILE A 243 0.26 -28.21 7.39
CA ILE A 243 1.43 -27.51 7.97
C ILE A 243 1.58 -26.10 7.40
N LEU A 244 1.41 -25.91 6.08
CA LEU A 244 1.57 -24.59 5.46
C LEU A 244 0.45 -23.63 5.88
N HIS A 245 -0.79 -24.12 5.97
CA HIS A 245 -1.92 -23.34 6.47
C HIS A 245 -1.72 -22.91 7.91
N LYS A 246 -1.27 -23.85 8.76
CA LYS A 246 -0.96 -23.57 10.16
C LYS A 246 0.12 -22.49 10.28
N LEU A 247 1.18 -22.55 9.47
CA LEU A 247 2.20 -21.50 9.43
C LEU A 247 1.63 -20.13 9.04
N SER A 248 0.80 -20.05 7.99
CA SER A 248 0.14 -18.80 7.61
C SER A 248 -0.73 -18.24 8.72
N GLU A 249 -1.49 -19.11 9.39
CA GLU A 249 -2.37 -18.75 10.51
C GLU A 249 -1.56 -18.23 11.70
N GLU A 250 -0.49 -18.92 12.10
CA GLU A 250 0.41 -18.49 13.19
C GLU A 250 1.07 -17.12 12.90
N ILE A 251 1.48 -16.86 11.66
CA ILE A 251 2.03 -15.54 11.25
C ILE A 251 0.92 -14.47 11.34
N LEU A 252 -0.29 -14.78 10.90
CA LEU A 252 -1.41 -13.85 10.93
C LEU A 252 -1.90 -13.54 12.36
N GLU A 253 -1.92 -14.54 13.24
CA GLU A 253 -2.23 -14.35 14.65
C GLU A 253 -1.23 -13.38 15.30
N LYS A 254 0.07 -13.56 15.04
CA LYS A 254 1.10 -12.65 15.54
C LYS A 254 0.89 -11.20 15.12
N ILE A 255 0.52 -10.94 13.86
CA ILE A 255 0.29 -9.56 13.41
C ILE A 255 -1.01 -8.98 13.98
N TRP A 256 -2.08 -9.78 14.12
CA TRP A 256 -3.32 -9.32 14.76
C TRP A 256 -3.09 -8.97 16.24
N GLU A 257 -2.34 -9.81 16.96
CA GLU A 257 -1.94 -9.56 18.35
C GLU A 257 -1.07 -8.31 18.46
N ALA A 258 -0.02 -8.19 17.63
CA ALA A 258 0.86 -7.03 17.64
C ALA A 258 0.10 -5.73 17.37
N CYS A 259 -0.83 -5.71 16.41
CA CYS A 259 -1.71 -4.57 16.16
C CYS A 259 -2.55 -4.23 17.41
N CYS A 260 -3.17 -5.24 18.04
CA CYS A 260 -3.99 -5.03 19.23
C CYS A 260 -3.19 -4.49 20.42
N SER A 261 -1.99 -5.02 20.65
CA SER A 261 -1.10 -4.58 21.74
C SER A 261 -0.54 -3.17 21.55
N ASN A 262 -0.64 -2.60 20.35
CA ASN A 262 -0.20 -1.25 20.02
C ASN A 262 -1.37 -0.31 19.73
N ASN A 263 -2.50 -0.48 20.43
CA ASN A 263 -3.70 0.36 20.32
C ASN A 263 -4.36 0.38 18.92
N GLY A 264 -4.06 -0.59 18.05
CA GLY A 264 -4.52 -0.58 16.66
C GLY A 264 -6.04 -0.55 16.51
N ILE A 265 -6.80 -1.19 17.41
CA ILE A 265 -8.28 -1.12 17.40
C ILE A 265 -8.75 0.33 17.61
N ILE A 266 -8.18 1.03 18.60
CA ILE A 266 -8.56 2.42 18.92
C ILE A 266 -8.23 3.34 17.75
N VAL A 267 -7.00 3.22 17.21
CA VAL A 267 -6.54 4.00 16.05
C VAL A 267 -7.47 3.82 14.85
N LEU A 268 -7.83 2.57 14.52
CA LEU A 268 -8.72 2.30 13.38
C LEU A 268 -10.14 2.84 13.61
N LEU A 269 -10.67 2.76 14.83
CA LEU A 269 -11.98 3.34 15.17
C LEU A 269 -11.99 4.87 15.09
N GLN A 270 -10.87 5.52 15.43
CA GLN A 270 -10.70 6.96 15.24
C GLN A 270 -10.70 7.32 13.75
N LEU A 271 -9.92 6.58 12.94
CA LEU A 271 -9.83 6.80 11.49
C LEU A 271 -11.17 6.55 10.77
N MET A 272 -11.98 5.59 11.24
CA MET A 272 -13.35 5.38 10.74
C MET A 272 -14.28 6.58 10.97
N GLN A 273 -13.92 7.49 11.87
CA GLN A 273 -14.71 8.69 12.20
C GLN A 273 -14.10 9.98 11.62
N THR A 274 -12.91 9.91 11.01
CA THR A 274 -12.19 11.04 10.41
C THR A 274 -13.06 11.84 9.46
N LYS A 275 -12.99 13.18 9.52
CA LYS A 275 -13.65 14.09 8.58
C LYS A 275 -12.66 14.95 7.78
N THR A 276 -11.37 14.83 8.09
CA THR A 276 -10.31 15.70 7.56
C THR A 276 -9.06 14.87 7.20
N PRO A 277 -8.43 15.14 6.04
CA PRO A 277 -8.83 16.12 5.04
C PRO A 277 -10.11 15.68 4.31
N ILE A 278 -10.99 16.63 4.00
CA ILE A 278 -12.35 16.38 3.48
C ILE A 278 -12.31 15.55 2.18
N THR A 279 -11.30 15.79 1.35
CA THR A 279 -11.07 15.12 0.06
C THR A 279 -10.79 13.63 0.17
N ASP A 280 -10.19 13.18 1.28
CA ASP A 280 -9.69 11.81 1.45
C ASP A 280 -10.39 11.09 2.61
N ALA A 281 -11.28 11.78 3.33
CA ALA A 281 -11.88 11.27 4.54
C ALA A 281 -12.63 9.94 4.32
N ASP A 282 -13.48 9.83 3.30
CA ASP A 282 -14.17 8.57 3.00
C ASP A 282 -13.22 7.45 2.55
N CYS A 283 -12.13 7.78 1.84
CA CYS A 283 -11.10 6.81 1.47
C CYS A 283 -10.39 6.25 2.72
N ILE A 284 -9.94 7.14 3.62
CA ILE A 284 -9.31 6.78 4.90
C ILE A 284 -10.27 5.94 5.76
N ARG A 285 -11.54 6.33 5.85
CA ARG A 285 -12.58 5.57 6.56
C ARG A 285 -12.76 4.17 5.99
N GLY A 286 -12.83 4.05 4.67
CA GLY A 286 -12.93 2.77 3.96
C GLY A 286 -11.74 1.87 4.25
N MET A 287 -10.52 2.39 4.14
CA MET A 287 -9.30 1.65 4.43
C MET A 287 -9.22 1.22 5.89
N ALA A 288 -9.58 2.10 6.84
CA ALA A 288 -9.64 1.77 8.26
C ALA A 288 -10.67 0.67 8.57
N CYS A 289 -11.86 0.75 7.96
CA CYS A 289 -12.87 -0.33 8.02
C CYS A 289 -12.30 -1.66 7.52
N ARG A 290 -11.63 -1.65 6.38
CA ARG A 290 -11.05 -2.87 5.79
C ARG A 290 -9.97 -3.48 6.68
N ALA A 291 -9.07 -2.66 7.23
CA ALA A 291 -8.06 -3.12 8.18
C ALA A 291 -8.71 -3.73 9.43
N LEU A 292 -9.76 -3.09 9.97
CA LEU A 292 -10.48 -3.57 11.13
C LEU A 292 -11.22 -4.89 10.84
N ALA A 293 -11.77 -5.06 9.62
CA ALA A 293 -12.35 -6.33 9.17
C ALA A 293 -11.30 -7.45 9.13
N GLY A 294 -10.07 -7.14 8.70
CA GLY A 294 -8.93 -8.06 8.78
C GLY A 294 -8.55 -8.43 10.20
N LEU A 295 -8.56 -7.49 11.15
CA LEU A 295 -8.33 -7.80 12.57
C LEU A 295 -9.45 -8.65 13.17
N ALA A 296 -10.71 -8.39 12.80
CA ALA A 296 -11.88 -9.15 13.24
C ALA A 296 -11.91 -10.62 12.74
N ARG A 297 -10.84 -11.08 12.07
CA ARG A 297 -10.59 -12.51 11.76
C ARG A 297 -10.23 -13.27 13.03
N SER A 298 -9.57 -12.60 13.96
CA SER A 298 -9.36 -13.12 15.30
C SER A 298 -10.68 -13.09 16.08
N GLU A 299 -11.07 -14.24 16.65
CA GLU A 299 -12.26 -14.37 17.49
C GLU A 299 -12.27 -13.34 18.62
N ARG A 300 -11.13 -13.22 19.32
CA ARG A 300 -10.94 -12.27 20.43
C ARG A 300 -11.23 -10.85 19.98
N VAL A 301 -10.68 -10.43 18.85
CA VAL A 301 -10.85 -9.08 18.32
C VAL A 301 -12.28 -8.84 17.89
N ARG A 302 -12.90 -9.81 17.21
CA ARG A 302 -14.32 -9.75 16.83
C ARG A 302 -15.23 -9.55 18.05
N GLN A 303 -15.00 -10.28 19.14
CA GLN A 303 -15.76 -10.15 20.39
C GLN A 303 -15.59 -8.78 21.05
N ILE A 304 -14.39 -8.19 20.99
CA ILE A 304 -14.13 -6.84 21.51
C ILE A 304 -14.90 -5.82 20.66
N ILE A 305 -14.70 -5.84 19.35
CA ILE A 305 -15.29 -4.84 18.44
C ILE A 305 -16.82 -4.94 18.44
N GLY A 306 -17.39 -6.13 18.50
CA GLY A 306 -18.84 -6.34 18.48
C GLY A 306 -19.60 -5.82 19.69
N LYS A 307 -18.90 -5.40 20.76
CA LYS A 307 -19.50 -4.76 21.94
C LYS A 307 -19.35 -3.25 21.94
N LEU A 308 -18.66 -2.67 20.96
CA LEU A 308 -18.39 -1.23 20.94
C LEU A 308 -19.63 -0.45 20.47
N PRO A 309 -19.91 0.73 21.06
CA PRO A 309 -21.06 1.57 20.69
C PRO A 309 -21.15 1.88 19.20
N LEU A 310 -20.01 1.99 18.52
CA LEU A 310 -19.94 2.24 17.08
C LEU A 310 -20.77 1.23 16.27
N PHE A 311 -20.81 -0.03 16.71
CA PHE A 311 -21.51 -1.13 16.02
C PHE A 311 -22.85 -1.49 16.65
N THR A 312 -23.05 -1.21 17.95
CA THR A 312 -24.30 -1.56 18.66
C THR A 312 -25.33 -0.44 18.67
N SER A 313 -24.93 0.82 18.47
CA SER A 313 -25.78 1.99 18.69
C SER A 313 -26.18 2.71 17.38
N GLY A 314 -26.03 2.06 16.22
CA GLY A 314 -26.42 2.67 14.94
C GLY A 314 -25.43 3.71 14.40
N GLN A 315 -24.30 3.97 15.09
CA GLN A 315 -23.35 5.01 14.71
C GLN A 315 -22.66 4.71 13.37
N LEU A 316 -22.29 3.46 13.11
CA LEU A 316 -21.74 3.07 11.81
C LEU A 316 -22.74 3.30 10.68
N GLN A 317 -24.03 2.99 10.92
CA GLN A 317 -25.11 3.22 9.95
C GLN A 317 -25.26 4.71 9.61
N ILE A 318 -25.02 5.60 10.58
CA ILE A 318 -24.98 7.05 10.33
C ILE A 318 -23.77 7.42 9.46
N LEU A 319 -22.59 6.86 9.73
CA LEU A 319 -21.37 7.17 8.97
C LEU A 319 -21.46 6.74 7.50
N ILE A 320 -22.09 5.60 7.22
CA ILE A 320 -22.22 5.03 5.86
C ILE A 320 -23.44 5.56 5.10
N ARG A 321 -24.20 6.49 5.68
CA ARG A 321 -25.45 6.96 5.08
C ARG A 321 -25.19 7.89 3.89
N ASP A 322 -24.36 8.90 4.10
CA ASP A 322 -24.08 9.96 3.15
C ASP A 322 -22.56 10.16 2.99
N PRO A 323 -22.07 10.44 1.76
CA PRO A 323 -20.68 10.80 1.53
C PRO A 323 -20.31 12.10 2.24
N ILE A 324 -19.06 12.20 2.69
CA ILE A 324 -18.51 13.46 3.22
C ILE A 324 -18.43 14.50 2.10
N LEU A 325 -17.95 14.09 0.93
CA LEU A 325 -17.73 14.96 -0.22
C LEU A 325 -18.34 14.32 -1.46
N GLN A 326 -19.30 15.03 -2.08
CA GLN A 326 -20.13 14.45 -3.14
C GLN A 326 -19.33 14.09 -4.39
N GLU A 327 -18.28 14.86 -4.71
CA GLU A 327 -17.36 14.61 -5.81
C GLU A 327 -16.54 13.33 -5.61
N LYS A 328 -16.39 12.87 -4.37
CA LYS A 328 -15.65 11.66 -3.98
C LYS A 328 -16.58 10.49 -3.66
N ARG A 329 -17.79 10.48 -4.23
CA ARG A 329 -18.79 9.42 -4.03
C ARG A 329 -18.25 8.01 -4.26
N ALA A 330 -17.36 7.79 -5.22
CA ALA A 330 -16.76 6.48 -5.47
C ALA A 330 -16.02 5.92 -4.24
N GLU A 331 -15.25 6.77 -3.53
CA GLU A 331 -14.56 6.41 -2.29
C GLU A 331 -15.55 6.07 -1.18
N HIS A 332 -16.65 6.84 -1.08
CA HIS A 332 -17.69 6.57 -0.11
C HIS A 332 -18.38 5.22 -0.35
N VAL A 333 -18.65 4.85 -1.61
CA VAL A 333 -19.25 3.55 -1.88
C VAL A 333 -18.29 2.40 -1.51
N LEU A 334 -16.98 2.60 -1.69
CA LEU A 334 -15.98 1.65 -1.21
C LEU A 334 -15.97 1.55 0.32
N PHE A 335 -16.11 2.67 1.04
CA PHE A 335 -16.30 2.68 2.49
C PHE A 335 -17.56 1.93 2.92
N GLN A 336 -18.70 2.14 2.26
CA GLN A 336 -19.94 1.40 2.51
C GLN A 336 -19.72 -0.12 2.37
N LYS A 337 -19.08 -0.54 1.27
CA LYS A 337 -18.75 -1.95 1.02
C LYS A 337 -17.96 -2.57 2.18
N TYR A 338 -16.87 -1.92 2.59
CA TYR A 338 -16.02 -2.46 3.67
C TYR A 338 -16.68 -2.39 5.05
N ALA A 339 -17.53 -1.40 5.30
CA ALA A 339 -18.30 -1.31 6.55
C ALA A 339 -19.32 -2.44 6.67
N LEU A 340 -19.99 -2.81 5.57
CA LEU A 340 -20.91 -3.95 5.55
C LEU A 340 -20.16 -5.28 5.73
N GLU A 341 -19.03 -5.48 5.05
CA GLU A 341 -18.17 -6.66 5.23
C GLU A 341 -17.77 -6.82 6.71
N LEU A 342 -17.40 -5.72 7.37
CA LEU A 342 -17.06 -5.69 8.78
C LEU A 342 -18.27 -6.05 9.67
N LEU A 343 -19.45 -5.50 9.39
CA LEU A 343 -20.68 -5.80 10.13
C LEU A 343 -21.08 -7.28 10.03
N GLU A 344 -21.07 -7.85 8.82
CA GLU A 344 -21.32 -9.28 8.60
C GLU A 344 -20.36 -10.15 9.42
N ARG A 345 -19.09 -9.72 9.47
CA ARG A 345 -18.04 -10.38 10.24
C ARG A 345 -18.32 -10.37 11.73
N ILE A 346 -18.76 -9.24 12.27
CA ILE A 346 -19.00 -9.05 13.71
C ILE A 346 -20.28 -9.75 14.15
N MET A 347 -21.35 -9.64 13.38
CA MET A 347 -22.69 -10.11 13.75
C MET A 347 -22.91 -11.60 13.50
N GLY A 348 -22.09 -12.21 12.64
CA GLY A 348 -22.22 -13.60 12.22
C GLY A 348 -23.38 -13.83 11.24
N LYS A 349 -23.29 -14.92 10.47
CA LYS A 349 -24.20 -15.23 9.33
C LYS A 349 -25.70 -15.35 9.70
N SER A 350 -26.05 -15.50 10.97
CA SER A 350 -27.41 -15.88 11.40
C SER A 350 -28.40 -14.72 11.60
N LYS A 351 -27.96 -13.45 11.64
CA LYS A 351 -28.85 -12.29 11.89
C LYS A 351 -28.95 -11.30 10.72
N SER A 352 -28.27 -11.57 9.59
CA SER A 352 -27.84 -10.54 8.64
C SER A 352 -28.60 -10.45 7.32
N ILE A 353 -29.39 -11.47 6.93
CA ILE A 353 -29.74 -11.63 5.51
C ILE A 353 -30.78 -10.58 5.04
N ASN A 354 -31.81 -10.28 5.83
CA ASN A 354 -32.93 -9.47 5.31
C ASN A 354 -32.71 -7.94 5.32
N GLN A 355 -31.81 -7.41 6.17
CA GLN A 355 -31.57 -5.95 6.27
C GLN A 355 -30.36 -5.48 5.45
N LEU A 356 -29.33 -6.32 5.28
CA LEU A 356 -28.15 -5.97 4.49
C LEU A 356 -28.37 -6.11 2.97
N ASP A 357 -29.22 -7.04 2.51
CA ASP A 357 -29.47 -7.25 1.08
C ASP A 357 -30.08 -6.02 0.38
N SER A 358 -30.98 -5.30 1.06
CA SER A 358 -31.54 -4.03 0.55
C SER A 358 -30.48 -2.93 0.47
N SER A 359 -29.56 -2.88 1.45
CA SER A 359 -28.44 -1.93 1.47
C SER A 359 -27.41 -2.24 0.37
N LEU A 360 -27.07 -3.51 0.17
CA LEU A 360 -26.13 -3.97 -0.87
C LEU A 360 -26.66 -3.72 -2.28
N ALA A 361 -27.96 -3.94 -2.53
CA ALA A 361 -28.59 -3.62 -3.80
C ALA A 361 -28.59 -2.10 -4.08
N ASN A 362 -28.81 -1.28 -3.05
CA ASN A 362 -28.74 0.18 -3.14
C ASN A 362 -27.30 0.68 -3.35
N ILE A 363 -26.31 0.04 -2.72
CA ILE A 363 -24.88 0.29 -2.92
C ILE A 363 -24.46 -0.06 -4.35
N HIS A 364 -24.91 -1.20 -4.89
CA HIS A 364 -24.62 -1.59 -6.26
C HIS A 364 -25.22 -0.58 -7.26
N LYS A 365 -26.48 -0.17 -7.07
CA LYS A 365 -27.09 0.92 -7.85
C LYS A 365 -26.30 2.22 -7.74
N ALA A 366 -25.90 2.61 -6.53
CA ALA A 366 -25.11 3.83 -6.30
C ALA A 366 -23.73 3.78 -6.97
N ASN A 367 -23.08 2.61 -6.99
CA ASN A 367 -21.82 2.35 -7.70
C ASN A 367 -21.99 2.50 -9.21
N VAL A 368 -23.02 1.86 -9.78
CA VAL A 368 -23.33 1.96 -11.22
C VAL A 368 -23.57 3.42 -11.59
N VAL A 369 -24.36 4.16 -10.80
CA VAL A 369 -24.59 5.59 -11.01
C VAL A 369 -23.29 6.40 -10.92
N ALA A 370 -22.43 6.15 -9.93
CA ALA A 370 -21.18 6.88 -9.75
C ALA A 370 -20.15 6.64 -10.85
N GLN A 371 -20.13 5.43 -11.44
CA GLN A 371 -19.22 5.07 -12.53
C GLN A 371 -19.78 5.41 -13.92
N THR A 372 -21.08 5.73 -14.02
CA THR A 372 -21.70 6.09 -15.30
C THR A 372 -21.28 7.51 -15.70
N LYS A 373 -20.52 7.62 -16.78
CA LYS A 373 -20.14 8.91 -17.37
C LYS A 373 -21.35 9.48 -18.12
N ILE A 374 -22.01 10.49 -17.56
CA ILE A 374 -23.18 11.09 -18.21
C ILE A 374 -22.71 11.94 -19.40
N GLN A 375 -22.97 11.46 -20.62
CA GLN A 375 -22.84 12.26 -21.84
C GLN A 375 -24.19 12.91 -22.13
N TYR A 376 -24.20 14.24 -22.18
CA TYR A 376 -25.39 14.99 -22.56
C TYR A 376 -25.30 15.38 -24.04
N ASN A 377 -26.43 15.29 -24.73
CA ASN A 377 -26.59 15.94 -26.03
C ASN A 377 -26.85 17.43 -25.78
N GLU A 378 -25.94 18.30 -26.22
CA GLU A 378 -26.01 19.75 -25.98
C GLU A 378 -27.34 20.35 -26.44
N GLN A 379 -27.90 19.91 -27.57
CA GLN A 379 -29.17 20.44 -28.08
C GLN A 379 -30.36 20.13 -27.17
N GLN A 380 -30.37 18.94 -26.53
CA GLN A 380 -31.43 18.56 -25.59
C GLN A 380 -31.27 19.27 -24.25
N LEU A 381 -30.03 19.55 -23.83
CA LEU A 381 -29.75 20.31 -22.62
C LEU A 381 -30.22 21.77 -22.77
N TYR A 382 -29.99 22.40 -23.92
CA TYR A 382 -30.48 23.75 -24.21
C TYR A 382 -32.01 23.84 -24.22
N GLN A 383 -32.72 22.80 -24.67
CA GLN A 383 -34.19 22.75 -24.61
C GLN A 383 -34.73 22.66 -23.18
N LEU A 384 -34.00 22.03 -22.25
CA LEU A 384 -34.40 21.96 -20.85
C LEU A 384 -34.14 23.27 -20.09
N ILE A 385 -33.06 23.98 -20.43
CA ILE A 385 -32.70 25.27 -19.81
C ILE A 385 -33.66 26.39 -20.23
N THR A 386 -34.22 26.33 -21.44
CA THR A 386 -35.14 27.35 -21.98
C THR A 386 -36.61 27.15 -21.59
N ILE A 387 -36.92 26.13 -20.78
CA ILE A 387 -38.27 25.89 -20.21
C ILE A 387 -38.37 26.37 -18.75
N SER A 388 -37.29 26.94 -18.19
CA SER A 388 -37.30 27.69 -16.92
C SER A 388 -37.52 29.17 -17.18
#